data_AF-A0A7X4KB52-F1
#
_entry.id   AF-A0A7X4KB52-F1
#
_cell.length_a   1.000
_cell.length_b   1.000
_cell.length_c   1.000
_cell.angle_alpha   90.00
_cell.angle_beta   90.00
_cell.angle_gamma   90.00
#
_symmetry.space_group_name_H-M   'P 1'
#
loop_
_entity.id
_entity.type
_entity.pdbx_description
1 polymer ?
#
loop_
_entity_poly.entity_id
_entity_poly.type
_entity_poly.pdbx_seq_one_letter_code
_entity_poly.pdbx_strand_id
1 'polypeptide(L)'
;MNFSSVSVGSTQDNLGDVVLPSFDLWAYVGSSWVHQATISNPASSSNDASPYDSGPHAFYTFTGLSVTADQLRITATPGVPGSWMFVDEVTFNATPVPEPTTWAMLLAGLGLVAGARRRSRR
;
A
#
# COMPACT_ATOMS: atom_id res chain seq x y z
N MET A 1 6.03 5.93 7.03
CA MET A 1 6.76 5.66 5.75
C MET A 1 6.16 6.51 4.62
N ASN A 2 6.80 6.68 3.46
CA ASN A 2 6.18 7.34 2.30
C ASN A 2 5.81 6.32 1.22
N PHE A 3 4.52 6.08 1.01
CA PHE A 3 3.99 5.11 0.05
C PHE A 3 3.85 5.73 -1.34
N SER A 4 4.41 5.06 -2.36
CA SER A 4 4.37 5.46 -3.77
C SER A 4 3.37 4.66 -4.59
N SER A 5 3.12 3.40 -4.21
CA SER A 5 2.05 2.58 -4.79
C SER A 5 1.59 1.47 -3.84
N VAL A 6 0.37 1.01 -4.10
CA VAL A 6 -0.23 -0.16 -3.43
C VAL A 6 -0.91 -1.01 -4.50
N SER A 7 -0.62 -2.30 -4.53
CA SER A 7 -1.17 -3.26 -5.50
C SER A 7 -1.93 -4.37 -4.78
N VAL A 8 -3.02 -4.82 -5.38
CA VAL A 8 -3.87 -5.89 -4.86
C VAL A 8 -4.23 -6.84 -6.00
N GLY A 9 -4.00 -8.14 -5.81
CA GLY A 9 -4.44 -9.19 -6.72
C GLY A 9 -5.92 -9.55 -6.52
N SER A 10 -6.61 -9.83 -7.61
CA SER A 10 -7.99 -10.32 -7.58
C SER A 10 -8.36 -11.00 -8.90
N THR A 11 -9.38 -11.86 -8.85
CA THR A 11 -9.95 -12.54 -10.03
C THR A 11 -11.48 -12.48 -10.03
N GLN A 12 -12.08 -12.86 -11.15
CA GLN A 12 -13.51 -13.13 -11.29
C GLN A 12 -13.72 -14.37 -12.16
N ASP A 13 -14.61 -15.24 -11.69
CA ASP A 13 -15.03 -16.40 -12.45
C ASP A 13 -16.27 -16.04 -13.27
N ASN A 14 -17.33 -15.61 -12.57
CA ASN A 14 -18.57 -15.13 -13.16
C ASN A 14 -19.33 -14.25 -12.18
N LEU A 15 -20.31 -13.49 -12.68
CA LEU A 15 -21.12 -12.56 -11.87
C LEU A 15 -22.02 -13.22 -10.81
N GLY A 16 -22.16 -14.55 -10.82
CA GLY A 16 -23.00 -15.31 -9.89
C GLY A 16 -22.26 -15.97 -8.72
N ASP A 17 -20.91 -15.92 -8.68
CA ASP A 17 -20.12 -16.58 -7.63
C ASP A 17 -18.98 -15.68 -7.13
N VAL A 18 -17.80 -15.71 -7.77
CA VAL A 18 -16.65 -14.87 -7.42
C VAL A 18 -16.56 -13.69 -8.37
N VAL A 19 -16.65 -12.46 -7.84
CA VAL A 19 -16.64 -11.22 -8.61
C VAL A 19 -15.48 -10.31 -8.25
N LEU A 20 -15.05 -9.49 -9.22
CA LEU A 20 -14.05 -8.46 -8.96
C LEU A 20 -14.59 -7.43 -7.96
N PRO A 21 -13.83 -7.10 -6.91
CA PRO A 21 -14.17 -6.01 -6.02
C PRO A 21 -13.66 -4.67 -6.56
N SER A 22 -14.36 -3.59 -6.24
CA SER A 22 -13.81 -2.24 -6.26
C SER A 22 -12.98 -1.99 -4.99
N PHE A 23 -11.93 -1.19 -5.09
CA PHE A 23 -11.02 -0.94 -3.98
C PHE A 23 -10.96 0.54 -3.60
N ASP A 24 -11.01 0.83 -2.30
CA ASP A 24 -10.70 2.15 -1.74
C ASP A 24 -9.45 2.09 -0.89
N LEU A 25 -8.56 3.06 -1.08
CA LEU A 25 -7.37 3.26 -0.27
C LEU A 25 -7.59 4.40 0.73
N TRP A 26 -7.29 4.14 1.99
CA TRP A 26 -7.33 5.10 3.08
C TRP A 26 -5.98 5.15 3.79
N ALA A 27 -5.62 6.31 4.31
CA ALA A 27 -4.44 6.50 5.13
C ALA A 27 -4.80 7.10 6.48
N TYR A 28 -4.15 6.65 7.53
CA TYR A 28 -4.33 7.24 8.86
C TYR A 28 -3.39 8.43 9.03
N VAL A 29 -3.95 9.64 9.04
CA VAL A 29 -3.21 10.91 9.11
C VAL A 29 -3.84 11.78 10.19
N GLY A 30 -3.03 12.32 11.11
CA GLY A 30 -3.52 13.27 12.12
C GLY A 30 -4.64 12.72 13.01
N SER A 31 -4.60 11.44 13.35
CA SER A 31 -5.63 10.72 14.12
C SER A 31 -6.96 10.48 13.40
N SER A 32 -6.99 10.56 12.07
CA SER A 32 -8.19 10.31 11.26
C SER A 32 -7.88 9.47 10.03
N TRP A 33 -8.86 8.69 9.59
CA TRP A 33 -8.80 8.01 8.29
C TRP A 33 -9.15 8.99 7.17
N VAL A 34 -8.21 9.19 6.26
CA VAL A 34 -8.35 10.07 5.09
C VAL A 34 -8.36 9.22 3.83
N HIS A 35 -9.41 9.35 3.02
CA HIS A 35 -9.51 8.68 1.71
C HIS A 35 -8.40 9.19 0.78
N GLN A 36 -7.75 8.28 0.07
CA GLN A 36 -6.64 8.60 -0.83
C GLN A 36 -7.01 8.36 -2.28
N ALA A 37 -7.64 7.22 -2.59
CA ALA A 37 -7.94 6.82 -3.96
C ALA A 37 -8.99 5.71 -4.03
N THR A 38 -9.57 5.56 -5.22
CA THR A 38 -10.52 4.49 -5.55
C THR A 38 -10.12 3.84 -6.88
N ILE A 39 -10.20 2.52 -6.95
CA ILE A 39 -10.23 1.74 -8.18
C ILE A 39 -11.65 1.18 -8.31
N SER A 40 -12.35 1.59 -9.37
CA SER A 40 -13.73 1.15 -9.64
C SER A 40 -13.73 0.01 -10.64
N ASN A 41 -14.28 -1.12 -10.21
CA ASN A 41 -14.48 -2.32 -11.00
C ASN A 41 -15.99 -2.62 -11.05
N PRO A 42 -16.76 -1.98 -11.94
CA PRO A 42 -18.17 -2.29 -12.08
C PRO A 42 -18.37 -3.72 -12.55
N ALA A 43 -19.49 -4.33 -12.15
CA ALA A 43 -19.86 -5.67 -12.59
C ALA A 43 -19.88 -5.77 -14.12
N SER A 44 -19.06 -6.66 -14.66
CA SER A 44 -18.96 -6.91 -16.09
C SER A 44 -18.53 -8.35 -16.34
N SER A 45 -19.26 -9.08 -17.18
CA SER A 45 -18.89 -10.42 -17.61
C SER A 45 -17.70 -10.44 -18.58
N SER A 46 -17.21 -9.27 -19.01
CA SER A 46 -15.96 -9.17 -19.78
C SER A 46 -14.73 -9.63 -18.98
N ASN A 47 -14.86 -9.69 -17.66
CA ASN A 47 -13.79 -10.06 -16.74
C ASN A 47 -13.89 -11.53 -16.31
N ASP A 48 -14.89 -12.27 -16.81
CA ASP A 48 -15.10 -13.67 -16.49
C ASP A 48 -13.93 -14.51 -17.00
N ALA A 49 -13.30 -15.26 -16.10
CA ALA A 49 -12.31 -16.28 -16.40
C ALA A 49 -12.85 -17.67 -16.02
N SER A 50 -12.22 -18.72 -16.55
CA SER A 50 -12.53 -20.07 -16.09
C SER A 50 -12.12 -20.21 -14.61
N PRO A 51 -12.93 -20.82 -13.73
CA PRO A 51 -12.52 -21.10 -12.34
C PRO A 51 -11.33 -22.08 -12.24
N TYR A 52 -10.98 -22.73 -13.35
CA TYR A 52 -9.82 -23.60 -13.47
C TYR A 52 -8.65 -22.95 -14.23
N ASP A 53 -8.76 -21.66 -14.54
CA ASP A 53 -7.66 -20.93 -15.15
C ASP A 53 -6.49 -20.83 -14.17
N SER A 54 -5.34 -21.37 -14.57
CA SER A 54 -4.08 -21.27 -13.83
C SER A 54 -3.18 -20.14 -14.35
N GLY A 55 -3.68 -19.33 -15.29
CA GLY A 55 -3.02 -18.14 -15.78
C GLY A 55 -2.89 -17.06 -14.70
N PRO A 56 -2.03 -16.05 -14.94
CA PRO A 56 -1.90 -14.93 -14.01
C PRO A 56 -3.22 -14.15 -13.90
N HIS A 57 -3.63 -13.83 -12.67
CA HIS A 57 -4.76 -12.92 -12.42
C HIS A 57 -4.32 -11.45 -12.51
N ALA A 58 -5.30 -10.54 -12.49
CA ALA A 58 -5.05 -9.11 -12.59
C ALA A 58 -4.60 -8.48 -11.26
N PHE A 59 -3.70 -7.50 -11.36
CA PHE A 59 -3.32 -6.64 -10.24
C PHE A 59 -3.91 -5.24 -10.40
N TYR A 60 -4.60 -4.78 -9.36
CA TYR A 60 -5.19 -3.46 -9.26
C TYR A 60 -4.26 -2.57 -8.46
N THR A 61 -3.65 -1.59 -9.12
CA THR A 61 -2.58 -0.79 -8.54
C THR A 61 -2.98 0.67 -8.40
N PHE A 62 -2.96 1.17 -7.16
CA PHE A 62 -2.92 2.59 -6.86
C PHE A 62 -1.51 3.11 -7.15
N THR A 63 -1.36 3.96 -8.16
CA THR A 63 -0.08 4.57 -8.55
C THR A 63 -0.05 6.06 -8.20
N GLY A 64 1.14 6.67 -8.24
CA GLY A 64 1.30 8.12 -8.04
C GLY A 64 0.96 8.59 -6.62
N LEU A 65 1.00 7.68 -5.64
CA LEU A 65 0.73 8.03 -4.25
C LEU A 65 1.87 8.90 -3.71
N SER A 66 1.51 9.84 -2.85
CA SER A 66 2.46 10.62 -2.04
C SER A 66 1.98 10.64 -0.59
N VAL A 67 1.76 9.45 -0.05
CA VAL A 67 1.09 9.28 1.24
C VAL A 67 2.13 8.98 2.30
N THR A 68 2.35 9.93 3.21
CA THR A 68 3.16 9.69 4.40
C THR A 68 2.27 9.28 5.56
N ALA A 69 2.30 8.00 5.91
CA ALA A 69 1.53 7.42 7.01
C ALA A 69 2.23 6.18 7.56
N ASP A 70 1.77 5.72 8.73
CA ASP A 70 2.21 4.45 9.31
C ASP A 70 1.14 3.36 9.22
N GLN A 71 -0.09 3.74 8.84
CA GLN A 71 -1.19 2.81 8.62
C GLN A 71 -1.93 3.18 7.34
N LEU A 72 -2.14 2.15 6.52
CA LEU A 72 -3.02 2.18 5.37
C LEU A 72 -4.16 1.19 5.59
N ARG A 73 -5.31 1.46 4.98
CA ARG A 73 -6.44 0.54 4.93
C ARG A 73 -6.92 0.44 3.50
N ILE A 74 -7.04 -0.79 3.02
CA ILE A 74 -7.67 -1.11 1.75
C ILE A 74 -9.07 -1.64 2.07
N THR A 75 -10.09 -1.04 1.48
CA THR A 75 -11.46 -1.55 1.56
C THR A 75 -11.80 -2.15 0.21
N ALA A 76 -12.35 -3.35 0.21
CA ALA A 76 -12.71 -4.05 -1.01
C ALA A 76 -14.23 -4.30 -0.96
N THR A 77 -14.94 -3.86 -2.00
CA THR A 77 -16.41 -3.92 -2.10
C THR A 77 -16.77 -4.73 -3.33
N PRO A 78 -17.57 -5.81 -3.21
CA PRO A 78 -17.85 -6.69 -4.34
C PRO A 78 -18.60 -5.94 -5.44
N GLY A 79 -18.25 -6.19 -6.71
CA GLY A 79 -18.94 -5.60 -7.87
C GLY A 79 -20.42 -5.99 -7.98
N VAL A 80 -20.80 -7.14 -7.40
CA VAL A 80 -22.18 -7.62 -7.27
C VAL A 80 -22.47 -7.92 -5.79
N PRO A 81 -23.50 -7.31 -5.18
CA PRO A 81 -23.85 -7.58 -3.78
C PRO A 81 -24.22 -9.04 -3.52
N GLY A 82 -23.64 -9.63 -2.47
CA GLY A 82 -23.92 -11.00 -2.05
C GLY A 82 -23.06 -12.07 -2.73
N SER A 83 -22.24 -11.70 -3.70
CA SER A 83 -21.25 -12.57 -4.34
C SER A 83 -19.96 -12.67 -3.50
N TRP A 84 -19.21 -13.75 -3.70
CA TRP A 84 -17.85 -13.89 -3.16
C TRP A 84 -16.89 -12.94 -3.84
N MET A 85 -15.81 -12.63 -3.14
CA MET A 85 -14.70 -11.85 -3.65
C MET A 85 -13.41 -12.48 -3.16
N PHE A 86 -12.45 -12.66 -4.05
CA PHE A 86 -11.14 -13.15 -3.71
C PHE A 86 -10.13 -12.02 -3.84
N VAL A 87 -9.31 -11.88 -2.82
CA VAL A 87 -8.20 -10.95 -2.79
C VAL A 87 -6.97 -11.76 -2.44
N ASP A 88 -5.97 -11.69 -3.29
CA ASP A 88 -4.65 -12.25 -3.05
C ASP A 88 -3.57 -11.20 -3.25
N GLU A 89 -2.37 -11.52 -2.77
CA GLU A 89 -1.15 -10.70 -2.78
C GLU A 89 -1.36 -9.17 -2.68
N VAL A 90 -1.13 -8.64 -1.47
CA VAL A 90 -1.19 -7.20 -1.22
C VAL A 90 0.23 -6.67 -1.06
N THR A 91 0.68 -5.87 -2.02
CA THR A 91 2.02 -5.27 -2.01
C THR A 91 1.94 -3.77 -1.70
N PHE A 92 2.76 -3.33 -0.74
CA PHE A 92 2.93 -1.92 -0.39
C PHE A 92 4.32 -1.45 -0.77
N ASN A 93 4.41 -0.49 -1.70
CA ASN A 93 5.68 0.11 -2.09
C ASN A 93 5.86 1.41 -1.32
N ALA A 94 6.84 1.42 -0.41
CA ALA A 94 7.16 2.58 0.40
C ALA A 94 8.66 2.83 0.43
N THR A 95 9.04 4.11 0.45
CA THR A 95 10.39 4.50 0.79
C THR A 95 10.47 4.82 2.29
N PRO A 96 11.51 4.32 2.99
CA PRO A 96 11.79 4.78 4.35
C PRO A 96 12.04 6.29 4.33
N VAL A 97 11.33 7.02 5.18
CA VAL A 97 11.63 8.43 5.43
C VAL A 97 12.56 8.47 6.64
N PRO A 98 13.82 8.96 6.51
CA PRO A 98 14.73 9.03 7.64
C PRO A 98 14.11 9.85 8.77
N GLU A 99 14.09 9.30 9.97
CA GLU A 99 13.58 10.06 11.11
C GLU A 99 14.51 11.23 11.43
N PRO A 100 13.99 12.40 11.82
CA PRO A 100 14.80 13.54 12.26
C PRO A 100 15.80 13.14 13.37
N THR A 101 15.39 12.21 14.24
CA THR A 101 16.20 11.69 15.34
C THR A 101 17.43 10.92 14.86
N THR A 102 17.35 10.23 13.72
CA THR A 102 18.51 9.51 13.13
C THR A 102 19.61 10.50 12.75
N TRP A 103 19.26 11.64 12.17
CA TRP A 103 20.20 12.71 11.86
C TRP A 103 20.76 13.36 13.12
N ALA A 104 19.91 13.61 14.12
CA ALA A 104 20.35 14.15 15.40
C ALA A 104 21.37 13.23 16.09
N MET A 105 21.12 11.92 16.10
CA MET A 105 22.03 10.92 16.67
C MET A 105 23.33 10.79 15.87
N LEU A 106 23.26 10.85 14.54
CA LEU A 106 24.45 10.90 13.69
C LEU A 106 25.32 12.11 14.01
N LEU A 107 24.72 13.31 14.05
CA LEU A 107 25.42 14.55 14.36
C LEU A 107 25.98 14.54 15.78
N ALA A 108 25.23 14.01 16.75
CA ALA A 108 25.70 13.84 18.13
C ALA A 108 26.91 12.91 18.19
N GLY A 109 26.87 11.76 17.51
CA GLY A 109 27.98 10.81 17.42
C GLY A 109 29.22 11.43 16.77
N LEU A 110 29.05 12.12 15.64
CA LEU A 110 30.14 12.83 14.95
C LEU A 110 30.74 13.94 15.83
N GLY A 111 29.91 14.67 16.57
CA GLY A 111 30.35 15.69 17.52
C GLY A 111 31.22 15.12 18.64
N LEU A 112 30.83 13.96 19.19
CA LEU A 112 31.63 13.25 20.21
C LEU A 112 32.99 12.81 19.66
N VAL A 113 33.02 12.21 18.46
CA VAL A 113 34.27 11.77 17.82
C VAL A 113 35.21 12.94 17.54
N ALA A 114 34.69 14.04 16.97
CA ALA A 114 35.46 15.25 16.71
C ALA A 114 36.01 15.86 18.01
N GLY A 115 35.19 15.90 19.07
CA GLY A 115 35.59 16.36 20.39
C GLY A 115 36.71 15.52 21.01
N ALA A 116 36.60 14.19 20.95
CA ALA A 116 37.61 13.25 21.44
C ALA A 116 38.95 13.42 20.70
N ARG A 117 38.92 13.52 19.36
CA ARG A 117 40.13 13.73 18.54
C ARG A 117 40.79 15.09 18.79
N ARG A 118 40.02 16.12 19.14
CA ARG A 118 40.57 17.44 19.51
C ARG A 118 41.28 17.40 20.87
N ARG A 119 40.75 16.63 21.82
CA ARG A 119 41.37 16.43 23.14
C ARG A 119 42.65 15.60 23.07
N SER A 120 42.72 14.61 22.19
CA SER A 120 43.93 13.78 22.04
C SER A 120 45.09 14.48 21.32
N ARG A 121 44.87 15.67 20.74
CA ARG A 121 45.86 16.48 20.02
C ARG A 121 46.33 17.70 20.80
N ARG A 122 45.77 17.96 21.98
CA ARG A 122 46.21 18.97 22.94
C ARG A 122 46.95 18.26 24.07
#